data_AF-A0A2N3AGY1-F1
#
_entry.id   AF-A0A2N3AGY1-F1
#
_cell.length_a   1.000
_cell.length_b   1.000
_cell.length_c   1.000
_cell.angle_alpha   90.00
_cell.angle_beta   90.00
_cell.angle_gamma   90.00
#
_symmetry.space_group_name_H-M   'P 1'
#
loop_
_entity.id
_entity.type
_entity.pdbx_description
1 polymer ?
#
loop_
_entity_poly.entity_id
_entity_poly.type
_entity_poly.pdbx_seq_one_letter_code
_entity_poly.pdbx_strand_id
1 'polypeptide(L)'
;MGPAAGPHTQLTQNIIAAYLVGGRFFELKTVQKLDSLKFEKPCIDARDEGYNTEWSTELSLEQAYDEYVKAWILLHFIESIFNDRTNIKQSFIFNMSVGYDLEGIKTPGMDSFINNLADVSKHPVFRQYLEELDSFIRGASFPEAMRAKEKIKSLKNISSAVSPHIARSATLSTMHGCPPKEIESICKYLMEEKRLHTFVKL
;
A
#
# COMPACT_ATOMS: atom_id res chain seq x y z
N MET A 1 -3.42 -11.81 -9.76
CA MET A 1 -1.98 -11.78 -10.08
C MET A 1 -1.44 -10.39 -9.84
N GLY A 2 -0.22 -10.26 -9.34
CA GLY A 2 0.48 -8.99 -9.18
C GLY A 2 1.73 -9.16 -8.33
N PRO A 3 2.42 -8.05 -8.01
CA PRO A 3 3.74 -8.11 -7.39
C PRO A 3 3.70 -8.58 -5.93
N ALA A 4 4.73 -9.33 -5.54
CA ALA A 4 4.97 -9.74 -4.15
C ALA A 4 5.64 -8.61 -3.36
N ALA A 5 5.70 -8.72 -2.02
CA ALA A 5 6.41 -7.75 -1.19
C ALA A 5 7.88 -7.62 -1.59
N GLY A 6 8.31 -6.43 -2.00
CA GLY A 6 9.67 -6.18 -2.47
C GLY A 6 9.92 -4.69 -2.80
N PRO A 7 11.11 -4.31 -3.28
CA PRO A 7 11.42 -2.93 -3.63
C PRO A 7 10.43 -2.31 -4.64
N HIS A 8 9.84 -3.14 -5.49
CA HIS A 8 8.85 -2.77 -6.49
C HIS A 8 7.43 -2.53 -5.93
N THR A 9 7.18 -2.81 -4.65
CA THR A 9 5.90 -2.50 -3.96
C THR A 9 6.08 -1.54 -2.79
N GLN A 10 7.21 -0.82 -2.75
CA GLN A 10 7.52 0.16 -1.70
C GLN A 10 7.08 1.59 -2.09
N LEU A 11 7.22 1.97 -3.36
CA LEU A 11 6.98 3.32 -3.86
C LEU A 11 5.72 3.41 -4.72
N THR A 12 5.02 4.53 -4.62
CA THR A 12 3.79 4.88 -5.34
C THR A 12 3.91 4.62 -6.83
N GLN A 13 4.96 5.18 -7.45
CA GLN A 13 5.19 5.06 -8.89
C GLN A 13 5.40 3.62 -9.34
N ASN A 14 6.02 2.78 -8.51
CA ASN A 14 6.26 1.38 -8.83
C ASN A 14 4.95 0.58 -8.78
N ILE A 15 4.11 0.84 -7.77
CA ILE A 15 2.77 0.25 -7.65
C ILE A 15 1.89 0.66 -8.85
N ILE A 16 1.92 1.94 -9.25
CA ILE A 16 1.21 2.43 -10.43
C ILE A 16 1.70 1.75 -11.70
N ALA A 17 3.02 1.66 -11.91
CA ALA A 17 3.60 0.97 -13.06
C ALA A 17 3.15 -0.49 -13.12
N ALA A 18 3.21 -1.20 -11.99
CA ALA A 18 2.74 -2.58 -11.87
C ALA A 18 1.24 -2.74 -12.18
N TYR A 19 0.39 -1.80 -11.77
CA TYR A 19 -1.03 -1.79 -12.14
C TYR A 19 -1.25 -1.61 -13.65
N LEU A 20 -0.54 -0.66 -14.26
CA LEU A 20 -0.66 -0.34 -15.69
C LEU A 20 -0.24 -1.53 -16.58
N VAL A 21 0.68 -2.37 -16.12
CA VAL A 21 1.09 -3.60 -16.81
C VAL A 21 0.28 -4.85 -16.40
N GLY A 22 -0.84 -4.68 -15.69
CA GLY A 22 -1.82 -5.74 -15.43
C GLY A 22 -1.86 -6.30 -14.00
N GLY A 23 -1.06 -5.76 -13.07
CA GLY A 23 -1.12 -6.12 -11.65
C GLY A 23 -2.46 -5.77 -11.01
N ARG A 24 -3.06 -6.69 -10.26
CA ARG A 24 -4.34 -6.50 -9.55
C ARG A 24 -4.31 -6.92 -8.08
N PHE A 25 -3.28 -7.64 -7.67
CA PHE A 25 -3.03 -7.96 -6.27
C PHE A 25 -1.65 -7.47 -5.90
N PHE A 26 -1.56 -6.58 -4.91
CA PHE A 26 -0.31 -5.96 -4.50
C PHE A 26 -0.03 -6.38 -3.06
N GLU A 27 0.98 -7.23 -2.88
CA GLU A 27 1.56 -7.40 -1.55
C GLU A 27 2.52 -6.23 -1.31
N LEU A 28 2.10 -5.32 -0.42
CA LEU A 28 2.87 -4.13 -0.09
C LEU A 28 4.21 -4.52 0.56
N LYS A 29 5.22 -3.67 0.44
CA LYS A 29 6.53 -3.95 1.03
C LYS A 29 6.39 -4.17 2.53
N THR A 30 7.01 -5.25 3.03
CA THR A 30 6.97 -5.65 4.43
C THR A 30 7.49 -4.55 5.33
N VAL A 31 6.68 -4.14 6.29
CA VAL A 31 7.09 -3.21 7.35
C VAL A 31 7.37 -3.95 8.66
N GLN A 32 8.19 -3.34 9.51
CA GLN A 32 8.58 -3.88 10.81
C GLN A 32 8.86 -2.76 11.81
N LYS A 33 8.99 -3.09 13.10
CA LYS A 33 9.24 -2.10 14.17
C LYS A 33 10.55 -1.32 14.02
N LEU A 34 11.55 -1.92 13.37
CA LEU A 34 12.86 -1.31 13.13
C LEU A 34 12.83 -0.57 11.79
N ASP A 35 12.42 0.69 11.83
CA ASP A 35 12.13 1.51 10.64
C ASP A 35 13.12 2.66 10.42
N SER A 36 14.11 2.76 11.30
CA SER A 36 15.14 3.82 11.31
C SER A 36 16.57 3.25 11.16
N LEU A 37 16.69 2.07 10.53
CA LEU A 37 17.96 1.40 10.34
C LEU A 37 18.84 2.19 9.34
N LYS A 38 20.10 2.42 9.72
CA LYS A 38 21.12 2.99 8.84
C LYS A 38 22.00 1.85 8.32
N PHE A 39 21.91 1.58 7.03
CA PHE A 39 22.74 0.61 6.32
C PHE A 39 23.31 1.22 5.04
N GLU A 40 24.39 0.64 4.52
CA GLU A 40 25.02 1.11 3.29
C GLU A 40 24.08 0.91 2.09
N LYS A 41 24.10 1.89 1.17
CA LYS A 41 23.32 1.87 -0.07
C LYS A 41 24.29 1.75 -1.26
N PRO A 42 23.96 0.97 -2.31
CA PRO A 42 22.70 0.26 -2.54
C PRO A 42 22.52 -0.98 -1.66
N CYS A 43 21.31 -1.19 -1.14
CA CYS A 43 20.96 -2.33 -0.27
C CYS A 43 20.55 -3.58 -1.04
N ILE A 44 20.65 -3.53 -2.37
CA ILE A 44 20.39 -4.61 -3.31
C ILE A 44 21.62 -4.79 -4.18
N ASP A 45 22.22 -5.99 -4.15
CA ASP A 45 23.23 -6.40 -5.13
C ASP A 45 22.51 -7.01 -6.33
N ALA A 46 22.35 -6.19 -7.37
CA ALA A 46 21.57 -6.49 -8.56
C ALA A 46 22.39 -7.06 -9.72
N ARG A 47 23.58 -7.62 -9.47
CA ARG A 47 24.40 -8.23 -10.54
C ARG A 47 23.68 -9.38 -11.23
N ASP A 48 23.00 -10.21 -10.43
CA ASP A 48 22.30 -11.41 -10.91
C ASP A 48 20.84 -11.42 -10.39
N GLU A 49 20.54 -12.25 -9.39
CA GLU A 49 19.18 -12.48 -8.87
C GLU A 49 18.63 -11.34 -7.99
N GLY A 50 19.44 -10.32 -7.68
CA GLY A 50 19.04 -9.21 -6.82
C GLY A 50 18.97 -9.60 -5.36
N TYR A 51 20.14 -9.80 -4.72
CA TYR A 51 20.20 -10.14 -3.30
C TYR A 51 20.07 -8.89 -2.43
N ASN A 52 19.30 -8.98 -1.34
CA ASN A 52 19.41 -7.97 -0.29
C ASN A 52 20.81 -8.13 0.34
N THR A 53 21.59 -7.05 0.37
CA THR A 53 22.86 -7.04 1.10
C THR A 53 22.62 -6.86 2.60
N GLU A 54 21.50 -6.25 2.96
CA GLU A 54 21.11 -5.94 4.34
C GLU A 54 19.57 -6.07 4.52
N TRP A 55 18.95 -5.20 5.32
CA TRP A 55 17.51 -5.15 5.54
C TRP A 55 16.76 -4.65 4.32
N SER A 56 15.56 -5.20 4.12
CA SER A 56 14.87 -5.04 2.85
C SER A 56 14.04 -3.75 2.72
N THR A 57 13.74 -3.04 3.83
CA THR A 57 12.84 -1.88 3.83
C THR A 57 13.61 -0.59 4.09
N GLU A 58 13.50 0.35 3.15
CA GLU A 58 14.23 1.63 3.20
C GLU A 58 13.44 2.78 3.81
N LEU A 59 12.12 2.61 3.92
CA LEU A 59 11.20 3.65 4.39
C LEU A 59 10.84 3.43 5.85
N SER A 60 10.70 4.53 6.59
CA SER A 60 10.04 4.52 7.89
C SER A 60 8.57 4.07 7.75
N LEU A 61 7.93 3.73 8.87
CA LEU A 61 6.49 3.38 8.86
C LEU A 61 5.64 4.53 8.28
N GLU A 62 5.97 5.77 8.64
CA GLU A 62 5.28 6.97 8.15
C GLU A 62 5.49 7.17 6.64
N GLN A 63 6.72 7.01 6.16
CA GLN A 63 7.05 7.13 4.74
C GLN A 63 6.37 6.04 3.91
N ALA A 64 6.38 4.78 4.38
CA ALA A 64 5.70 3.68 3.69
C ALA A 64 4.19 3.92 3.65
N TYR A 65 3.61 4.37 4.76
CA TYR A 65 2.18 4.71 4.82
C TYR A 65 1.80 5.79 3.81
N ASP A 66 2.59 6.87 3.75
CA ASP A 66 2.41 7.99 2.82
C ASP A 66 2.40 7.53 1.35
N GLU A 67 3.35 6.68 0.96
CA GLU A 67 3.41 6.05 -0.37
C GLU A 67 2.16 5.21 -0.67
N TYR A 68 1.68 4.42 0.29
CA TYR A 68 0.53 3.54 0.07
C TYR A 68 -0.78 4.31 -0.03
N VAL A 69 -0.94 5.41 0.72
CA VAL A 69 -2.10 6.31 0.58
C VAL A 69 -2.11 6.96 -0.79
N LYS A 70 -0.98 7.51 -1.25
CA LYS A 70 -0.85 8.09 -2.59
C LYS A 70 -1.17 7.09 -3.68
N ALA A 71 -0.57 5.89 -3.62
CA ALA A 71 -0.82 4.82 -4.58
C ALA A 71 -2.29 4.45 -4.64
N TRP A 72 -2.94 4.30 -3.49
CA TRP A 72 -4.35 3.95 -3.40
C TRP A 72 -5.26 4.97 -4.10
N ILE A 73 -5.07 6.26 -3.80
CA ILE A 73 -5.84 7.35 -4.40
C ILE A 73 -5.58 7.42 -5.92
N LEU A 74 -4.32 7.38 -6.34
CA LEU A 74 -3.94 7.48 -7.74
C LEU A 74 -4.44 6.30 -8.57
N LEU A 75 -4.48 5.09 -8.02
CA LEU A 75 -5.03 3.93 -8.72
C LEU A 75 -6.55 4.04 -8.92
N HIS A 76 -7.31 4.56 -7.93
CA HIS A 76 -8.74 4.84 -8.13
C HIS A 76 -8.94 5.90 -9.23
N PHE A 77 -8.12 6.94 -9.22
CA PHE A 77 -8.15 7.98 -10.25
C PHE A 77 -7.84 7.42 -11.64
N ILE A 78 -6.74 6.68 -11.79
CA ILE A 78 -6.35 6.02 -13.05
C ILE A 78 -7.46 5.07 -13.52
N GLU A 79 -8.01 4.26 -12.62
CA GLU A 79 -9.13 3.37 -12.95
C GLU A 79 -10.33 4.14 -13.48
N SER A 80 -10.71 5.26 -12.86
CA SER A 80 -11.82 6.10 -13.33
C SER A 80 -11.56 6.77 -14.70
N ILE A 81 -10.29 6.95 -15.08
CA ILE A 81 -9.91 7.43 -16.41
C ILE A 81 -10.02 6.33 -17.46
N PHE A 82 -9.58 5.11 -17.17
CA PHE A 82 -9.48 4.05 -18.18
C PHE A 82 -10.68 3.13 -18.25
N ASN A 83 -11.37 2.92 -17.13
CA ASN A 83 -12.54 2.07 -17.02
C ASN A 83 -13.71 2.99 -16.69
N ASP A 84 -14.69 3.15 -17.59
CA ASP A 84 -15.97 3.87 -17.37
C ASP A 84 -16.87 3.18 -16.31
N ARG A 85 -16.26 2.59 -15.28
CA ARG A 85 -16.86 1.84 -14.20
C ARG A 85 -17.02 2.78 -13.00
N THR A 86 -18.00 3.66 -13.07
CA THR A 86 -18.37 4.53 -11.94
C THR A 86 -19.11 3.79 -10.82
N ASN A 87 -19.28 2.46 -10.91
CA ASN A 87 -20.16 1.69 -10.03
C ASN A 87 -19.70 0.24 -9.72
N ILE A 88 -18.42 -0.08 -9.94
CA ILE A 88 -17.86 -1.40 -9.60
C ILE A 88 -16.80 -1.20 -8.52
N LYS A 89 -16.74 -2.13 -7.55
CA LYS A 89 -15.62 -2.26 -6.61
C LYS A 89 -14.30 -2.20 -7.38
N GLN A 90 -13.29 -1.52 -6.83
CA GLN A 90 -12.00 -1.32 -7.49
C GLN A 90 -11.41 -2.63 -8.04
N SER A 91 -10.74 -2.58 -9.19
CA SER A 91 -10.22 -3.81 -9.82
C SER A 91 -8.99 -4.41 -9.15
N PHE A 92 -8.44 -3.73 -8.15
CA PHE A 92 -7.21 -4.13 -7.47
C PHE A 92 -7.37 -4.27 -5.95
N ILE A 93 -6.45 -4.99 -5.32
CA ILE A 93 -6.44 -5.24 -3.88
C ILE A 93 -5.03 -4.97 -3.36
N PHE A 94 -4.95 -4.23 -2.25
CA PHE A 94 -3.73 -4.14 -1.45
C PHE A 94 -3.80 -5.14 -0.30
N ASN A 95 -2.70 -5.85 -0.11
CA ASN A 95 -2.46 -6.75 0.99
C ASN A 95 -1.24 -6.21 1.75
N MET A 96 -1.44 -5.78 3.00
CA MET A 96 -0.32 -5.28 3.80
C MET A 96 0.64 -6.44 4.08
N SER A 97 1.94 -6.17 4.19
CA SER A 97 2.91 -7.18 4.62
C SER A 97 3.54 -6.68 5.91
N VAL A 98 3.47 -7.48 6.97
CA VAL A 98 4.03 -7.16 8.27
C VAL A 98 4.99 -8.27 8.67
N GLY A 99 6.13 -7.88 9.22
CA GLY A 99 7.10 -8.79 9.80
C GLY A 99 7.45 -8.37 11.22
N TYR A 100 8.22 -9.23 11.88
CA TYR A 100 8.64 -9.18 13.29
C TYR A 100 7.86 -10.12 14.22
N ASP A 101 8.31 -10.25 15.47
CA ASP A 101 7.61 -10.97 16.55
C ASP A 101 6.31 -10.26 16.97
N LEU A 102 5.47 -10.95 17.75
CA LEU A 102 4.17 -10.43 18.19
C LEU A 102 4.30 -9.13 18.98
N GLU A 103 5.30 -9.03 19.86
CA GLU A 103 5.55 -7.84 20.65
C GLU A 103 5.94 -6.64 19.75
N GLY A 104 6.73 -6.88 18.71
CA GLY A 104 7.08 -5.89 17.70
C GLY A 104 5.88 -5.44 16.88
N ILE A 105 5.02 -6.37 16.47
CA ILE A 105 3.78 -6.07 15.75
C ILE A 105 2.81 -5.26 16.62
N LYS A 106 2.84 -5.44 17.94
CA LYS A 106 2.03 -4.69 18.92
C LYS A 106 2.61 -3.33 19.30
N THR A 107 3.80 -2.96 18.81
CA THR A 107 4.37 -1.63 19.10
C THR A 107 3.42 -0.53 18.61
N PRO A 108 3.35 0.64 19.28
CA PRO A 108 2.43 1.71 18.90
C PRO A 108 2.56 2.15 17.43
N GLY A 109 3.78 2.16 16.88
CA GLY A 109 4.02 2.49 15.47
C GLY A 109 3.42 1.46 14.52
N MET A 110 3.70 0.17 14.73
CA MET A 110 3.14 -0.92 13.92
C MET A 110 1.62 -1.00 14.05
N ASP A 111 1.11 -0.83 15.27
CA ASP A 111 -0.32 -0.86 15.56
C ASP A 111 -1.06 0.28 14.82
N SER A 112 -0.54 1.50 14.92
CA SER A 112 -1.04 2.67 14.21
C SER A 112 -0.99 2.46 12.69
N PHE A 113 0.12 1.96 12.17
CA PHE A 113 0.29 1.65 10.75
C PHE A 113 -0.78 0.67 10.24
N ILE A 114 -0.96 -0.46 10.94
CA ILE A 114 -1.93 -1.50 10.58
C ILE A 114 -3.36 -0.94 10.63
N ASN A 115 -3.73 -0.26 11.71
CA ASN A 115 -5.08 0.27 11.87
C ASN A 115 -5.40 1.36 10.85
N ASN A 116 -4.45 2.28 10.59
CA ASN A 116 -4.66 3.35 9.63
C ASN A 116 -4.75 2.78 8.20
N LEU A 117 -3.93 1.81 7.81
CA LEU A 117 -4.08 1.16 6.49
C LEU A 117 -5.38 0.35 6.35
N ALA A 118 -5.90 -0.18 7.46
CA ALA A 118 -7.22 -0.83 7.44
C ALA A 118 -8.35 0.19 7.21
N ASP A 119 -8.24 1.38 7.79
CA ASP A 119 -9.17 2.50 7.62
C ASP A 119 -8.47 3.87 7.76
N VAL A 120 -8.23 4.53 6.63
CA VAL A 120 -7.57 5.85 6.57
C VAL A 120 -8.54 7.03 6.75
N SER A 121 -9.84 6.78 6.95
CA SER A 121 -10.88 7.83 6.93
C SER A 121 -10.62 8.99 7.91
N LYS A 122 -9.94 8.69 9.03
CA LYS A 122 -9.62 9.67 10.08
C LYS A 122 -8.22 10.27 9.94
N HIS A 123 -7.39 9.77 9.02
CA HIS A 123 -6.02 10.21 8.87
C HIS A 123 -5.94 11.50 8.03
N PRO A 124 -5.25 12.56 8.50
CA PRO A 124 -5.24 13.87 7.83
C PRO A 124 -4.64 13.82 6.43
N VAL A 125 -3.57 13.04 6.23
CA VAL A 125 -2.89 12.88 4.94
C VAL A 125 -3.84 12.35 3.85
N PHE A 126 -4.79 11.48 4.20
CA PHE A 126 -5.75 10.96 3.22
C PHE A 126 -6.64 12.08 2.67
N ARG A 127 -7.20 12.90 3.56
CA ARG A 127 -8.00 14.06 3.18
C ARG A 127 -7.18 15.06 2.35
N GLN A 128 -5.96 15.35 2.78
CA GLN A 128 -5.06 16.25 2.09
C GLN A 128 -4.84 15.81 0.63
N TYR A 129 -4.55 14.53 0.38
CA TYR A 129 -4.32 14.05 -0.98
C TYR A 129 -5.59 13.95 -1.83
N LEU A 130 -6.76 13.73 -1.23
CA LEU A 130 -8.03 13.84 -1.95
C LEU A 130 -8.31 15.28 -2.38
N GLU A 131 -8.04 16.26 -1.51
CA GLU A 131 -8.16 17.69 -1.82
C GLU A 131 -7.18 18.12 -2.92
N GLU A 132 -5.94 17.61 -2.87
CA GLU A 132 -4.92 17.84 -3.90
C GLU A 132 -5.35 17.26 -5.25
N LEU A 133 -5.86 16.03 -5.27
CA LEU A 133 -6.42 15.40 -6.48
C LEU A 133 -7.59 16.23 -7.05
N ASP A 134 -8.51 16.68 -6.20
CA ASP A 134 -9.63 17.50 -6.63
C ASP A 134 -9.19 18.85 -7.20
N SER A 135 -8.17 19.46 -6.61
CA SER A 135 -7.55 20.68 -7.13
C SER A 135 -6.93 20.45 -8.50
N PHE A 136 -6.17 19.35 -8.65
CA PHE A 136 -5.56 18.96 -9.92
C PHE A 136 -6.60 18.74 -11.04
N ILE A 137 -7.69 18.03 -10.76
CA ILE A 137 -8.76 17.76 -11.74
C ILE A 137 -9.48 19.06 -12.16
N ARG A 138 -9.66 20.01 -11.24
CA ARG A 138 -10.30 21.30 -11.51
C ARG A 138 -9.39 22.30 -12.23
N GLY A 139 -8.06 22.17 -12.09
CA GLY A 139 -7.09 23.04 -12.74
C GLY A 139 -7.17 22.96 -14.27
N ALA A 140 -7.10 24.10 -14.97
CA ALA A 140 -7.37 24.19 -16.41
C ALA A 140 -6.46 23.32 -17.30
N SER A 141 -5.23 23.02 -16.85
CA SER A 141 -4.24 22.24 -17.59
C SER A 141 -4.65 20.78 -17.81
N PHE A 142 -5.28 20.12 -16.83
CA PHE A 142 -5.66 18.72 -16.94
C PHE A 142 -6.80 18.49 -17.95
N PRO A 143 -7.91 19.28 -17.92
CA PRO A 143 -8.95 19.21 -18.93
C PRO A 143 -8.49 19.43 -20.37
N GLU A 144 -7.56 20.36 -20.57
CA GLU A 144 -6.98 20.64 -21.88
C GLU A 144 -6.13 19.47 -22.38
N ALA A 145 -5.30 18.89 -21.50
CA ALA A 145 -4.45 17.75 -21.82
C ALA A 145 -5.26 16.49 -22.19
N MET A 146 -6.36 16.22 -21.48
CA MET A 146 -7.16 15.01 -21.70
C MET A 146 -7.99 15.03 -22.99
N ARG A 147 -8.21 16.20 -23.63
CA ARG A 147 -9.07 16.39 -24.82
C ARG A 147 -10.46 15.72 -24.72
N ALA A 148 -10.94 15.44 -23.52
CA ALA A 148 -12.12 14.62 -23.25
C ALA A 148 -13.01 15.28 -22.18
N LYS A 149 -13.62 16.42 -22.52
CA LYS A 149 -14.47 17.22 -21.62
C LYS A 149 -15.59 16.41 -20.93
N GLU A 150 -16.12 15.38 -21.60
CA GLU A 150 -17.16 14.51 -21.04
C GLU A 150 -16.63 13.59 -19.94
N LYS A 151 -15.41 13.07 -20.09
CA LYS A 151 -14.76 12.21 -19.08
C LYS A 151 -14.42 12.97 -17.81
N ILE A 152 -14.18 14.27 -17.90
CA ILE A 152 -13.90 15.12 -16.73
C ILE A 152 -15.16 15.32 -15.88
N LYS A 153 -16.34 15.31 -16.49
CA LYS A 153 -17.60 15.38 -15.72
C LYS A 153 -17.78 14.15 -14.84
N SER A 154 -17.39 12.95 -15.30
CA SER A 154 -17.44 11.74 -14.48
C SER A 154 -16.38 11.72 -13.37
N LEU A 155 -15.30 12.50 -13.51
CA LEU A 155 -14.23 12.62 -12.49
C LEU A 155 -14.53 13.60 -11.35
N LYS A 156 -15.57 14.45 -11.46
CA LYS A 156 -15.85 15.49 -10.45
C LYS A 156 -16.08 14.98 -9.02
N ASN A 157 -16.40 13.70 -8.86
CA ASN A 157 -16.68 13.05 -7.58
C ASN A 157 -15.73 11.87 -7.31
N ILE A 158 -14.57 11.79 -7.98
CA ILE A 158 -13.67 10.66 -7.77
C ILE A 158 -13.16 10.61 -6.33
N SER A 159 -12.87 11.77 -5.72
CA SER A 159 -12.39 11.84 -4.34
C SER A 159 -13.36 11.24 -3.33
N SER A 160 -14.67 11.41 -3.55
CA SER A 160 -15.71 10.79 -2.70
C SER A 160 -15.95 9.31 -3.00
N ALA A 161 -15.47 8.81 -4.14
CA ALA A 161 -15.54 7.40 -4.51
C ALA A 161 -14.34 6.57 -4.03
N VAL A 162 -13.22 7.20 -3.63
CA VAL A 162 -12.06 6.48 -3.08
C VAL A 162 -12.44 5.86 -1.74
N SER A 163 -12.37 4.53 -1.65
CA SER A 163 -12.61 3.81 -0.40
C SER A 163 -11.58 4.22 0.67
N PRO A 164 -12.00 4.51 1.92
CA PRO A 164 -11.06 4.74 3.00
C PRO A 164 -10.43 3.45 3.54
N HIS A 165 -10.88 2.27 3.09
CA HIS A 165 -10.31 0.99 3.52
C HIS A 165 -9.27 0.51 2.51
N ILE A 166 -7.99 0.78 2.77
CA ILE A 166 -6.90 0.47 1.82
C ILE A 166 -6.60 -1.03 1.80
N ALA A 167 -6.43 -1.65 2.96
CA ALA A 167 -6.09 -3.07 3.07
C ALA A 167 -6.97 -3.80 4.09
N ARG A 168 -7.59 -4.92 3.67
CA ARG A 168 -8.39 -5.79 4.55
C ARG A 168 -7.73 -7.16 4.80
N SER A 169 -6.52 -7.33 4.29
CA SER A 169 -5.73 -8.53 4.43
C SER A 169 -4.28 -8.18 4.74
N ALA A 170 -3.60 -9.09 5.45
CA ALA A 170 -2.21 -8.99 5.80
C ALA A 170 -1.46 -10.30 5.49
N THR A 171 -0.27 -10.21 4.92
CA THR A 171 0.72 -11.28 4.95
C THR A 171 1.61 -11.11 6.17
N LEU A 172 1.69 -12.15 7.00
CA LEU A 172 2.77 -12.32 7.95
C LEU A 172 4.01 -12.84 7.22
N SER A 173 5.02 -11.98 7.09
CA SER A 173 6.35 -12.36 6.60
C SER A 173 7.18 -12.84 7.78
N THR A 174 7.35 -14.15 7.90
CA THR A 174 8.03 -14.74 9.07
C THR A 174 9.53 -14.43 9.04
N MET A 175 10.11 -14.20 10.22
CA MET A 175 11.56 -14.08 10.36
C MET A 175 12.23 -15.46 10.26
N HIS A 176 13.49 -15.49 9.84
CA HIS A 176 14.28 -16.73 9.86
C HIS A 176 14.26 -17.37 11.25
N GLY A 177 13.86 -18.64 11.31
CA GLY A 177 13.79 -19.40 12.55
C GLY A 177 12.64 -19.01 13.49
N CYS A 178 11.64 -18.25 13.02
CA CYS A 178 10.47 -17.91 13.82
C CYS A 178 9.75 -19.19 14.32
N PRO A 179 9.57 -19.38 15.64
CA PRO A 179 8.95 -20.59 16.17
C PRO A 179 7.50 -20.74 15.68
N PRO A 180 7.01 -21.96 15.39
CA PRO A 180 5.63 -22.17 14.93
C PRO A 180 4.55 -21.57 15.87
N LYS A 181 4.79 -21.62 17.19
CA LYS A 181 3.88 -21.01 18.19
C LYS A 181 3.83 -19.49 18.09
N GLU A 182 4.93 -18.85 17.72
CA GLU A 182 5.01 -17.40 17.52
C GLU A 182 4.20 -17.02 16.27
N ILE A 183 4.39 -17.76 15.17
CA ILE A 183 3.61 -17.61 13.94
C ILE A 183 2.11 -17.73 14.22
N GLU A 184 1.69 -18.78 14.92
CA GLU A 184 0.28 -19.00 15.28
C GLU A 184 -0.29 -17.84 16.11
N SER A 185 0.49 -17.35 17.08
CA SER A 185 0.07 -16.26 17.97
C SER A 185 -0.11 -14.95 17.20
N ILE A 186 0.79 -14.65 16.26
CA ILE A 186 0.67 -13.49 15.38
C ILE A 186 -0.54 -13.63 14.45
N CYS A 187 -0.76 -14.81 13.86
CA CYS A 187 -1.92 -15.04 13.01
C CYS A 187 -3.24 -14.85 13.77
N LYS A 188 -3.35 -15.38 15.01
CA LYS A 188 -4.52 -15.15 15.86
C LYS A 188 -4.73 -13.66 16.12
N TYR A 189 -3.68 -12.94 16.47
CA TYR A 189 -3.76 -11.49 16.68
C TYR A 189 -4.28 -10.74 15.44
N LEU A 190 -3.74 -11.03 14.25
CA LEU A 190 -4.16 -10.38 13.01
C LEU A 190 -5.62 -10.71 12.63
N MET A 191 -6.07 -11.94 12.86
CA MET A 191 -7.43 -12.36 12.53
C MET A 191 -8.48 -11.92 13.56
N GLU A 192 -8.18 -12.07 14.86
CA GLU A 192 -9.14 -11.87 15.94
C GLU A 192 -9.19 -10.41 16.41
N GLU A 193 -8.02 -9.83 16.67
CA GLU A 193 -7.92 -8.44 17.17
C GLU A 193 -7.95 -7.43 16.02
N LYS A 194 -7.18 -7.67 14.96
CA LYS A 194 -7.13 -6.75 13.80
C LYS A 194 -8.20 -6.99 12.75
N ARG A 195 -8.91 -8.13 12.80
CA ARG A 195 -9.98 -8.49 11.85
C ARG A 195 -9.50 -8.48 10.39
N LEU A 196 -8.26 -8.89 10.15
CA LEU A 196 -7.65 -8.96 8.83
C LEU A 196 -7.61 -10.39 8.30
N HIS A 197 -7.92 -10.57 7.02
CA HIS A 197 -7.64 -11.84 6.35
C HIS A 197 -6.13 -12.08 6.32
N THR A 198 -5.67 -13.18 6.91
CA THR A 198 -4.24 -13.39 7.14
C THR A 198 -3.65 -14.46 6.25
N PHE A 199 -2.54 -14.15 5.60
CA PHE A 199 -1.67 -15.08 4.87
C PHE A 199 -0.38 -15.29 5.66
N VAL A 200 0.23 -16.46 5.53
CA VAL A 200 1.55 -16.76 6.11
C VAL A 200 2.53 -17.02 4.99
N LYS A 201 3.65 -16.29 5.01
CA LYS A 201 4.78 -16.48 4.11
C LYS A 201 5.97 -16.99 4.94
N LEU A 202 6.30 -18.27 4.70
CA LEU A 202 7.40 -19.01 5.33
C LEU A 202 8.73 -18.77 4.59
#